data_AF-A0A329H7I6-F1
#
_entry.id   AF-A0A329H7I6-F1
#
_cell.length_a   1.000
_cell.length_b   1.000
_cell.length_c   1.000
_cell.angle_alpha   90.00
_cell.angle_beta   90.00
_cell.angle_gamma   90.00
#
_symmetry.space_group_name_H-M   'P 1'
#
loop_
_entity.id
_entity.type
_entity.pdbx_description
1 polymer ?
#
loop_
_entity_poly.entity_id
_entity_poly.type
_entity_poly.pdbx_seq_one_letter_code
_entity_poly.pdbx_strand_id
1 'polypeptide(L)'
;MKRFLMFGAALLMLLAGCSTEVADYRQQQPALDIFSYFKGKTEAWGMVQDRSGRQIRRFHVEITGDVVGDTLTLNEQFVYDDGEKQQRVWHIRRLGSNRFEGTAGDIDGVAKGEAAGNAFHWRYSMNVKADGKTWLLHFDDWMYLQDDTRLFNKTEMTKFGFRVGTVTLFFTRKP
;
A
#
# COMPACT_ATOMS: atom_id res chain seq x y z
N MET A 1 45.78 -8.30 14.78
CA MET A 1 44.98 -8.75 13.61
C MET A 1 43.80 -9.64 13.99
N LYS A 2 43.95 -10.72 14.78
CA LYS A 2 42.82 -11.57 15.23
C LYS A 2 41.73 -10.84 16.05
N ARG A 3 42.10 -9.84 16.87
CA ARG A 3 41.16 -9.02 17.66
C ARG A 3 40.27 -8.08 16.81
N PHE A 4 40.78 -7.57 15.69
CA PHE A 4 40.00 -6.73 14.77
C PHE A 4 39.04 -7.55 13.92
N LEU A 5 39.39 -8.80 13.57
CA LEU A 5 38.47 -9.74 12.92
C LEU A 5 37.28 -10.13 13.83
N MET A 6 37.50 -10.28 15.14
CA MET A 6 36.42 -10.58 16.10
C MET A 6 35.43 -9.42 16.28
N PHE A 7 35.91 -8.16 16.23
CA PHE A 7 35.03 -6.98 16.29
C PHE A 7 34.18 -6.81 15.01
N GLY A 8 34.73 -7.14 13.83
CA GLY A 8 33.96 -7.12 12.58
C GLY A 8 32.85 -8.16 12.52
N ALA A 9 33.07 -9.36 13.07
CA ALA A 9 32.08 -10.43 13.11
C ALA A 9 30.94 -10.16 14.12
N ALA A 10 31.23 -9.48 15.23
CA ALA A 10 30.19 -9.08 16.20
C ALA A 10 29.28 -7.95 15.67
N LEU A 11 29.80 -7.08 14.81
CA LEU A 11 29.03 -5.99 14.20
C LEU A 11 28.05 -6.50 13.10
N LEU A 12 28.40 -7.59 12.41
CA LEU A 12 27.55 -8.24 11.41
C LEU A 12 26.37 -9.02 12.02
N MET A 13 26.48 -9.49 13.27
CA MET A 13 25.39 -10.20 13.97
C MET A 13 24.33 -9.26 14.59
N LEU A 14 24.59 -7.95 14.66
CA LEU A 14 23.64 -6.95 15.17
C LEU A 14 22.69 -6.39 14.07
N LEU A 15 22.82 -6.86 12.82
CA LEU A 15 21.98 -6.46 11.69
C LEU A 15 20.80 -7.41 11.43
N ALA A 16 20.46 -8.28 12.39
CA ALA A 16 19.16 -8.96 12.38
C ALA A 16 18.08 -7.92 12.73
N GLY A 17 17.79 -7.02 11.79
CA GLY A 17 16.64 -6.14 11.88
C GLY A 17 15.38 -6.99 11.85
N CYS A 18 14.54 -6.89 12.89
CA CYS A 18 13.17 -7.39 12.82
C CYS A 18 12.47 -6.67 11.67
N SER A 19 12.27 -7.37 10.55
CA SER A 19 11.27 -6.94 9.58
C SER A 19 9.90 -7.21 10.20
N THR A 20 9.02 -6.22 10.16
CA THR A 20 7.62 -6.41 10.56
C THR A 20 6.92 -7.32 9.55
N GLU A 21 6.21 -8.33 10.03
CA GLU A 21 5.37 -9.17 9.20
C GLU A 21 3.89 -8.85 9.46
N VAL A 22 3.04 -9.00 8.44
CA VAL A 22 1.59 -8.75 8.62
C VAL A 22 1.01 -9.65 9.71
N ALA A 23 1.56 -10.87 9.85
CA ALA A 23 1.23 -11.84 10.87
C ALA A 23 1.40 -11.32 12.32
N ASP A 24 2.21 -10.30 12.56
CA ASP A 24 2.38 -9.70 13.89
C ASP A 24 1.11 -9.01 14.39
N TYR A 25 0.22 -8.62 13.47
CA TYR A 25 -1.04 -7.93 13.78
C TYR A 25 -2.21 -8.87 14.08
N ARG A 26 -2.03 -10.20 14.05
CA ARG A 26 -3.12 -11.20 14.18
C ARG A 26 -4.06 -11.01 15.38
N GLN A 27 -3.57 -10.43 16.49
CA GLN A 27 -4.35 -10.20 17.70
C GLN A 27 -4.97 -8.80 17.78
N GLN A 28 -4.72 -7.92 16.81
CA GLN A 28 -5.21 -6.55 16.79
C GLN A 28 -6.66 -6.49 16.30
N GLN A 29 -7.42 -5.57 16.90
CA GLN A 29 -8.82 -5.32 16.59
C GLN A 29 -9.06 -3.83 16.34
N PRO A 30 -10.07 -3.44 15.56
CA PRO A 30 -10.98 -4.31 14.80
C PRO A 30 -10.27 -5.02 13.63
N ALA A 31 -10.70 -6.24 13.30
CA ALA A 31 -10.17 -6.97 12.16
C ALA A 31 -10.58 -6.32 10.81
N LEU A 32 -9.62 -6.14 9.91
CA LEU A 32 -9.82 -5.57 8.59
C LEU A 32 -10.21 -6.65 7.58
N ASP A 33 -11.45 -6.61 7.11
CA ASP A 33 -11.87 -7.28 5.87
C ASP A 33 -12.00 -6.24 4.75
N ILE A 34 -11.06 -6.26 3.81
CA ILE A 34 -11.01 -5.28 2.71
C ILE A 34 -12.26 -5.34 1.82
N PHE A 35 -12.91 -6.50 1.70
CA PHE A 35 -14.14 -6.64 0.92
C PHE A 35 -15.28 -5.87 1.57
N SER A 36 -15.45 -6.05 2.88
CA SER A 36 -16.47 -5.33 3.65
C SER A 36 -16.17 -3.84 3.77
N TYR A 37 -14.91 -3.46 3.97
CA TYR A 37 -14.49 -2.06 4.13
C TYR A 37 -14.70 -1.25 2.85
N PHE A 38 -14.26 -1.78 1.71
CA PHE A 38 -14.34 -1.05 0.43
C PHE A 38 -15.66 -1.28 -0.34
N LYS A 39 -16.57 -2.13 0.14
CA LYS A 39 -17.90 -2.27 -0.48
C LYS A 39 -18.71 -0.98 -0.29
N GLY A 40 -19.14 -0.40 -1.41
CA GLY A 40 -19.88 0.85 -1.48
C GLY A 40 -18.98 2.04 -1.77
N LYS A 41 -19.19 3.15 -1.06
CA LYS A 41 -18.44 4.40 -1.28
C LYS A 41 -17.41 4.63 -0.19
N THR A 42 -16.19 4.91 -0.61
CA THR A 42 -15.07 5.31 0.26
C THR A 42 -14.42 6.55 -0.34
N GLU A 43 -13.97 7.47 0.50
CA GLU A 43 -13.13 8.60 0.10
C GLU A 43 -11.77 8.50 0.76
N ALA A 44 -10.76 9.07 0.14
CA ALA A 44 -9.46 9.24 0.77
C ALA A 44 -8.80 10.56 0.42
N TRP A 45 -7.98 11.05 1.34
CA TRP A 45 -7.06 12.16 1.13
C TRP A 45 -5.65 11.65 1.25
N GLY A 46 -4.83 11.97 0.26
CA GLY A 46 -3.47 11.47 0.20
C GLY A 46 -2.46 12.54 -0.15
N MET A 47 -1.21 12.22 0.17
CA MET A 47 -0.04 13.01 -0.21
C MET A 47 1.09 12.11 -0.70
N VAL A 48 1.88 12.64 -1.62
CA VAL A 48 3.12 12.04 -2.10
C VAL A 48 4.29 12.88 -1.60
N GLN A 49 5.26 12.23 -0.99
CA GLN A 49 6.49 12.85 -0.50
C GLN A 49 7.71 12.26 -1.22
N ASP A 50 8.66 13.13 -1.56
CA ASP A 50 9.94 12.71 -2.13
C ASP A 50 10.89 12.11 -1.07
N ARG A 51 12.09 11.69 -1.48
CA ARG A 51 13.09 11.06 -0.58
C ARG A 51 13.51 11.96 0.60
N SER A 52 13.34 13.28 0.47
CA SER A 52 13.64 14.26 1.53
C SER A 52 12.48 14.45 2.51
N GLY A 53 11.31 13.87 2.22
CA GLY A 53 10.08 14.06 2.99
C GLY A 53 9.29 15.30 2.57
N ARG A 54 9.73 16.04 1.55
CA ARG A 54 8.97 17.18 1.03
C ARG A 54 7.72 16.68 0.31
N GLN A 55 6.56 17.24 0.65
CA GLN A 55 5.32 16.98 -0.07
C GLN A 55 5.42 17.57 -1.48
N ILE A 56 5.31 16.70 -2.49
CA ILE A 56 5.39 17.10 -3.90
C ILE A 56 4.04 17.07 -4.60
N ARG A 57 3.08 16.31 -4.07
CA ARG A 57 1.68 16.25 -4.55
C ARG A 57 0.74 15.95 -3.40
N ARG A 58 -0.52 16.38 -3.53
CA ARG A 58 -1.63 15.92 -2.70
C ARG A 58 -2.85 15.63 -3.57
N PHE A 59 -3.72 14.76 -3.11
CA PHE A 59 -4.86 14.32 -3.92
C PHE A 59 -6.05 13.92 -3.05
N HIS A 60 -7.22 14.00 -3.65
CA HIS A 60 -8.45 13.39 -3.17
C HIS A 60 -8.79 12.22 -4.08
N VAL A 61 -9.31 11.13 -3.52
CA VAL A 61 -9.79 9.99 -4.30
C VAL A 61 -11.18 9.58 -3.83
N GLU A 62 -12.09 9.44 -4.79
CA GLU A 62 -13.38 8.79 -4.59
C GLU A 62 -13.29 7.35 -5.08
N ILE A 63 -13.75 6.40 -4.26
CA ILE A 63 -13.67 4.97 -4.55
C ILE A 63 -15.08 4.40 -4.49
N THR A 64 -15.48 3.72 -5.56
CA THR A 64 -16.69 2.89 -5.57
C THR A 64 -16.27 1.44 -5.67
N GLY A 65 -16.56 0.65 -4.63
CA GLY A 65 -16.28 -0.76 -4.59
C GLY A 65 -17.53 -1.62 -4.79
N ASP A 66 -17.41 -2.61 -5.67
CA ASP A 66 -18.43 -3.64 -5.93
C ASP A 66 -17.87 -5.03 -5.63
N VAL A 67 -18.70 -5.91 -5.07
CA VAL A 67 -18.30 -7.26 -4.68
C VAL A 67 -19.20 -8.27 -5.38
N VAL A 68 -18.60 -9.10 -6.22
CA VAL A 68 -19.26 -10.21 -6.93
C VAL A 68 -18.49 -11.50 -6.67
N GLY A 69 -19.09 -12.40 -5.90
CA GLY A 69 -18.45 -13.64 -5.46
C GLY A 69 -17.14 -13.33 -4.71
N ASP A 70 -16.03 -13.89 -5.19
CA ASP A 70 -14.69 -13.71 -4.63
C ASP A 70 -13.90 -12.54 -5.23
N THR A 71 -14.57 -11.63 -5.96
CA THR A 71 -13.92 -10.48 -6.60
C THR A 71 -14.46 -9.16 -6.04
N LEU A 72 -13.55 -8.32 -5.56
CA LEU A 72 -13.77 -6.92 -5.23
C LEU A 72 -13.25 -6.06 -6.39
N THR A 73 -14.12 -5.27 -7.00
CA THR A 73 -13.74 -4.30 -8.02
C THR A 73 -13.74 -2.91 -7.41
N LEU A 74 -12.62 -2.19 -7.43
CA LEU A 74 -12.50 -0.81 -6.94
C LEU A 74 -12.33 0.14 -8.11
N ASN A 75 -13.30 1.02 -8.32
CA ASN A 75 -13.18 2.13 -9.25
C ASN A 75 -12.73 3.37 -8.48
N GLU A 76 -11.47 3.72 -8.62
CA GLU A 76 -10.78 4.82 -7.96
C GLU A 76 -10.69 6.02 -8.90
N GLN A 77 -11.19 7.18 -8.47
CA GLN A 77 -11.17 8.43 -9.21
C GLN A 77 -10.37 9.48 -8.44
N PHE A 78 -9.17 9.77 -8.91
CA PHE A 78 -8.22 10.69 -8.30
C PHE A 78 -8.38 12.10 -8.87
N VAL A 79 -8.28 13.09 -7.99
CA VAL A 79 -8.13 14.50 -8.32
C VAL A 79 -6.91 15.05 -7.58
N TYR A 80 -5.89 15.45 -8.32
CA TYR A 80 -4.66 16.03 -7.78
C TYR A 80 -4.79 17.53 -7.57
N ASP A 81 -3.89 18.11 -6.79
CA ASP A 81 -3.89 19.54 -6.45
C ASP A 81 -3.58 20.48 -7.62
N ASP A 82 -2.97 19.97 -8.69
CA ASP A 82 -2.78 20.66 -9.96
C ASP A 82 -3.97 20.52 -10.93
N GLY A 83 -5.03 19.82 -10.52
CA GLY A 83 -6.23 19.56 -11.32
C GLY A 83 -6.14 18.33 -12.22
N GLU A 84 -5.00 17.62 -12.25
CA GLU A 84 -4.88 16.34 -12.95
C GLU A 84 -5.93 15.35 -12.40
N LYS A 85 -6.54 14.58 -13.32
CA LYS A 85 -7.47 13.51 -12.98
C LYS A 85 -6.93 12.19 -13.47
N GLN A 86 -7.01 11.18 -12.62
CA GLN A 86 -6.60 9.83 -12.94
C GLN A 86 -7.68 8.86 -12.49
N GLN A 87 -7.84 7.77 -13.25
CA GLN A 87 -8.70 6.67 -12.86
C GLN A 87 -7.87 5.40 -12.74
N ARG A 88 -8.15 4.61 -11.71
CA ARG A 88 -7.63 3.24 -11.59
C ARG A 88 -8.77 2.29 -11.26
N VAL A 89 -8.80 1.15 -11.94
CA VAL A 89 -9.79 0.11 -11.68
C VAL A 89 -9.07 -1.16 -11.24
N TRP A 90 -9.15 -1.45 -9.95
CA TRP A 90 -8.62 -2.69 -9.39
C TRP A 90 -9.64 -3.81 -9.50
N HIS A 91 -9.15 -5.00 -9.85
CA HIS A 91 -9.86 -6.26 -9.70
C HIS A 91 -9.09 -7.12 -8.71
N ILE A 92 -9.62 -7.24 -7.49
CA ILE A 92 -8.99 -7.93 -6.36
C ILE A 92 -9.72 -9.25 -6.11
N ARG A 93 -9.03 -10.36 -6.27
CA ARG A 93 -9.55 -11.72 -6.07
C ARG A 93 -9.08 -12.28 -4.74
N ARG A 94 -10.00 -12.89 -3.98
CA ARG A 94 -9.68 -13.66 -2.79
C ARG A 94 -9.11 -15.04 -3.19
N LEU A 95 -7.95 -15.41 -2.64
CA LEU A 95 -7.30 -16.71 -2.86
C LEU A 95 -7.46 -17.69 -1.70
N GLY A 96 -7.94 -17.19 -0.56
CA GLY A 96 -8.10 -17.90 0.70
C GLY A 96 -8.45 -16.88 1.79
N SER A 97 -8.55 -17.33 3.05
CA SER A 97 -9.08 -16.50 4.13
C SER A 97 -8.44 -15.10 4.22
N ASN A 98 -7.12 -15.04 4.07
CA ASN A 98 -6.33 -13.82 4.28
C ASN A 98 -5.38 -13.47 3.13
N ARG A 99 -5.53 -14.10 1.96
CA ARG A 99 -4.62 -13.90 0.81
C ARG A 99 -5.37 -13.42 -0.41
N PHE A 100 -4.78 -12.48 -1.13
CA PHE A 100 -5.43 -11.75 -2.21
C PHE A 100 -4.48 -11.55 -3.39
N GLU A 101 -5.06 -11.45 -4.58
CA GLU A 101 -4.38 -11.05 -5.80
C GLU A 101 -5.10 -9.88 -6.45
N GLY A 102 -4.36 -8.95 -7.05
CA GLY A 102 -4.97 -7.79 -7.70
C GLY A 102 -4.38 -7.50 -9.06
N THR A 103 -5.20 -6.98 -9.95
CA THR A 103 -4.77 -6.43 -11.25
C THR A 103 -5.42 -5.08 -11.49
N ALA A 104 -4.71 -4.19 -12.16
CA ALA A 104 -5.24 -2.94 -12.71
C ALA A 104 -4.41 -2.56 -13.96
N GLY A 105 -4.91 -1.61 -14.76
CA GLY A 105 -4.34 -1.32 -16.08
C GLY A 105 -2.91 -0.78 -16.09
N ASP A 106 -2.44 -0.20 -14.99
CA ASP A 106 -1.10 0.38 -14.82
C ASP A 106 -0.15 -0.51 -13.99
N ILE A 107 -0.62 -1.69 -13.58
CA ILE A 107 0.12 -2.64 -12.76
C ILE A 107 0.89 -3.61 -13.64
N ASP A 108 2.17 -3.77 -13.34
CA ASP A 108 3.04 -4.76 -13.96
C ASP A 108 2.90 -6.10 -13.22
N GLY A 109 2.26 -7.06 -13.86
CA GLY A 109 1.98 -8.38 -13.29
C GLY A 109 0.77 -8.40 -12.37
N VAL A 110 0.91 -9.02 -11.19
CA VAL A 110 -0.17 -9.25 -10.23
C VAL A 110 0.25 -8.76 -8.86
N ALA A 111 -0.57 -7.89 -8.27
CA ALA A 111 -0.42 -7.44 -6.89
C ALA A 111 -0.70 -8.58 -5.91
N LYS A 112 0.01 -8.62 -4.78
CA LYS A 112 -0.15 -9.65 -3.74
C LYS A 112 -0.54 -9.01 -2.44
N GLY A 113 -1.57 -9.56 -1.80
CA GLY A 113 -2.13 -9.06 -0.56
C GLY A 113 -2.22 -10.10 0.53
N GLU A 114 -1.94 -9.68 1.76
CA GLU A 114 -2.10 -10.48 2.97
C GLU A 114 -2.76 -9.65 4.07
N ALA A 115 -3.72 -10.23 4.81
CA ALA A 115 -4.41 -9.58 5.91
C ALA A 115 -4.19 -10.29 7.24
N ALA A 116 -4.07 -9.55 8.34
CA ALA A 116 -4.10 -10.09 9.69
C ALA A 116 -4.49 -9.02 10.72
N GLY A 117 -5.47 -9.35 11.57
CA GLY A 117 -6.06 -8.39 12.51
C GLY A 117 -6.49 -7.12 11.80
N ASN A 118 -6.07 -5.96 12.28
CA ASN A 118 -6.42 -4.67 11.69
C ASN A 118 -5.55 -4.27 10.48
N ALA A 119 -4.59 -5.11 10.07
CA ALA A 119 -3.59 -4.76 9.06
C ALA A 119 -3.81 -5.51 7.73
N PHE A 120 -3.48 -4.82 6.63
CA PHE A 120 -3.40 -5.39 5.29
C PHE A 120 -2.12 -4.93 4.60
N HIS A 121 -1.34 -5.88 4.09
CA HIS A 121 -0.08 -5.62 3.39
C HIS A 121 -0.24 -5.95 1.91
N TRP A 122 -0.05 -4.95 1.06
CA TRP A 122 -0.29 -4.99 -0.37
C TRP A 122 0.96 -4.61 -1.15
N ARG A 123 1.42 -5.51 -2.02
CA ARG A 123 2.69 -5.35 -2.76
C ARG A 123 2.47 -5.49 -4.26
N TYR A 124 2.99 -4.55 -5.03
CA TYR A 124 2.83 -4.53 -6.48
C TYR A 124 3.90 -3.70 -7.17
N SER A 125 3.95 -3.78 -8.50
CA SER A 125 4.78 -2.93 -9.34
C SER A 125 3.89 -2.13 -10.28
N MET A 126 4.19 -0.85 -10.48
CA MET A 126 3.34 0.06 -11.24
C MET A 126 4.18 0.98 -12.14
N ASN A 127 3.66 1.25 -13.33
CA ASN A 127 4.25 2.21 -14.26
C ASN A 127 3.78 3.64 -13.91
N VAL A 128 4.64 4.39 -13.22
CA VAL A 128 4.36 5.78 -12.82
C VAL A 128 4.88 6.76 -13.87
N LYS A 129 3.99 7.62 -14.36
CA LYS A 129 4.37 8.73 -15.26
C LYS A 129 4.78 9.93 -14.44
N ALA A 130 6.01 10.40 -14.63
CA ALA A 130 6.54 11.61 -13.99
C ALA A 130 7.57 12.26 -14.92
N ASP A 131 7.51 13.59 -15.05
CA ASP A 131 8.42 14.41 -15.87
C ASP A 131 8.57 13.90 -17.32
N GLY A 132 7.45 13.50 -17.93
CA GLY A 132 7.41 12.96 -19.30
C GLY A 132 8.05 11.57 -19.48
N LYS A 133 8.48 10.92 -18.38
CA LYS A 133 9.04 9.57 -18.38
C LYS A 133 8.12 8.61 -17.63
N THR A 134 8.20 7.33 -18.00
CA THR A 134 7.51 6.26 -17.29
C THR A 134 8.53 5.48 -16.47
N TRP A 135 8.24 5.28 -15.18
CA TRP A 135 9.09 4.61 -14.23
C TRP A 135 8.37 3.41 -13.65
N LEU A 136 8.93 2.21 -13.83
CA LEU A 136 8.48 1.03 -13.10
C LEU A 136 8.97 1.13 -11.65
N LEU A 137 8.04 1.35 -10.72
CA LEU A 137 8.29 1.45 -9.28
C LEU A 137 7.64 0.27 -8.55
N HIS A 138 8.23 -0.16 -7.45
CA HIS A 138 7.64 -1.14 -6.54
C HIS A 138 6.99 -0.42 -5.37
N PHE A 139 5.79 -0.87 -5.03
CA PHE A 139 4.94 -0.32 -3.99
C PHE A 139 4.80 -1.36 -2.87
N ASP A 140 5.07 -0.91 -1.65
CA ASP A 140 4.88 -1.66 -0.41
C ASP A 140 3.88 -0.90 0.47
N ASP A 141 2.61 -1.27 0.35
CA ASP A 141 1.46 -0.58 0.92
C ASP A 141 1.00 -1.31 2.19
N TRP A 142 0.98 -0.59 3.30
CA TRP A 142 0.41 -1.05 4.56
C TRP A 142 -0.85 -0.29 4.88
N MET A 143 -1.95 -1.00 5.08
CA MET A 143 -3.21 -0.43 5.55
C MET A 143 -3.49 -0.86 6.98
N TYR A 144 -3.96 0.07 7.82
CA TYR A 144 -4.23 -0.16 9.24
C TYR A 144 -5.59 0.42 9.63
N LEU A 145 -6.55 -0.45 9.92
CA LEU A 145 -7.89 -0.06 10.32
C LEU A 145 -7.82 0.56 11.72
N GLN A 146 -8.42 1.74 11.87
CA GLN A 146 -8.45 2.50 13.12
C GLN A 146 -9.77 2.30 13.86
N ASP A 147 -10.86 2.33 13.12
CA ASP A 147 -12.24 2.11 13.58
C ASP A 147 -13.10 1.62 12.41
N ASP A 148 -14.42 1.54 12.59
CA ASP A 148 -15.38 1.02 11.61
C ASP A 148 -15.36 1.76 10.25
N THR A 149 -14.83 2.99 10.20
CA THR A 149 -14.88 3.85 9.02
C THR A 149 -13.52 4.36 8.57
N ARG A 150 -12.53 4.44 9.46
CA ARG A 150 -11.23 5.10 9.21
C ARG A 150 -10.10 4.10 9.02
N LEU A 151 -9.38 4.22 7.92
CA LEU A 151 -8.26 3.36 7.55
C LEU A 151 -7.07 4.23 7.14
N PHE A 152 -5.91 4.01 7.76
CA PHE A 152 -4.67 4.60 7.26
C PHE A 152 -4.04 3.70 6.22
N ASN A 153 -3.40 4.29 5.22
CA ASN A 153 -2.47 3.61 4.34
C ASN A 153 -1.14 4.35 4.27
N LYS A 154 -0.06 3.59 4.36
CA LYS A 154 1.31 4.05 4.25
C LYS A 154 2.02 3.20 3.23
N THR A 155 2.60 3.86 2.25
CA THR A 155 3.21 3.21 1.09
C THR A 155 4.63 3.67 0.95
N GLU A 156 5.54 2.71 0.84
CA GLU A 156 6.90 2.96 0.38
C GLU A 156 7.02 2.67 -1.12
N MET A 157 7.56 3.63 -1.87
CA MET A 157 7.89 3.43 -3.29
C MET A 157 9.39 3.22 -3.44
N THR A 158 9.79 2.16 -4.14
CA THR A 158 11.21 1.86 -4.41
C THR A 158 11.51 1.70 -5.90
N LYS A 159 12.76 2.01 -6.28
CA LYS A 159 13.33 1.71 -7.59
C LYS A 159 14.69 1.05 -7.39
N PHE A 160 14.92 -0.12 -7.99
CA PHE A 160 16.18 -0.86 -7.86
C PHE A 160 16.59 -1.10 -6.39
N GLY A 161 15.61 -1.32 -5.50
CA GLY A 161 15.84 -1.53 -4.06
C GLY A 161 16.06 -0.24 -3.25
N PHE A 162 16.05 0.93 -3.88
CA PHE A 162 16.20 2.20 -3.18
C PHE A 162 14.85 2.91 -3.07
N ARG A 163 14.46 3.32 -1.85
CA ARG A 163 13.29 4.16 -1.63
C ARG A 163 13.38 5.44 -2.44
N VAL A 164 12.38 5.76 -3.24
CA VAL A 164 12.28 6.97 -4.07
C VAL A 164 11.22 7.96 -3.57
N GLY A 165 10.30 7.52 -2.72
CA GLY A 165 9.30 8.38 -2.09
C GLY A 165 8.34 7.57 -1.25
N THR A 166 7.38 8.26 -0.66
CA THR A 166 6.31 7.65 0.13
C THR A 166 4.96 8.22 -0.27
N VAL A 167 3.94 7.41 -0.13
CA VAL A 167 2.55 7.82 -0.29
C VAL A 167 1.83 7.55 1.04
N THR A 168 1.02 8.49 1.50
CA THR A 168 0.20 8.31 2.71
C THR A 168 -1.23 8.68 2.36
N LEU A 169 -2.18 7.80 2.64
CA LEU A 169 -3.61 8.05 2.47
C LEU A 169 -4.33 7.86 3.80
N PHE A 170 -5.39 8.64 3.99
CA PHE A 170 -6.38 8.42 5.02
C PHE A 170 -7.73 8.21 4.35
N PHE A 171 -8.29 7.02 4.52
CA PHE A 171 -9.60 6.66 3.99
C PHE A 171 -10.68 6.88 5.04
N THR A 172 -11.85 7.32 4.56
CA THR A 172 -13.11 7.28 5.29
C THR A 172 -14.15 6.55 4.45
N ARG A 173 -14.76 5.51 5.03
CA ARG A 173 -15.95 4.91 4.45
C ARG A 173 -17.13 5.86 4.63
N LYS A 174 -17.96 6.01 3.60
CA LYS A 174 -19.26 6.70 3.76
C LYS A 174 -20.27 5.68 4.33
N PRO A 175 -20.99 6.02 5.41
CA PRO A 175 -22.05 5.17 5.94
C PRO A 175 -23.18 4.95 4.94
#